data_AF-A0A554S913-F1
#
_entry.id   AF-A0A554S913-F1
#
_cell.length_a   1.000
_cell.length_b   1.000
_cell.length_c   1.000
_cell.angle_alpha   90.00
_cell.angle_beta   90.00
_cell.angle_gamma   90.00
#
_symmetry.space_group_name_H-M   'P 1'
#
loop_
_entity.id
_entity.type
_entity.pdbx_description
1 polymer ?
#
loop_
_entity_poly.entity_id
_entity_poly.type
_entity_poly.pdbx_seq_one_letter_code
_entity_poly.pdbx_strand_id
1 'polypeptide(L)'
;MTERLTANVRPVDHTRSLRVLLAWLTGDKLALDYVLEEVMDEPAGVPGLLFALTGFTAELTDKCLPDAVEQLRASLAAQVGDEEADQ
;
A
#
# COMPACT_ATOMS: atom_id res chain seq x y z
N MET A 1 -4.16 19.40 19.15
CA MET A 1 -4.43 17.96 18.96
C MET A 1 -4.17 17.67 17.50
N THR A 2 -3.01 17.11 17.19
CA THR A 2 -2.67 16.67 15.84
C THR A 2 -3.38 15.33 15.68
N GLU A 3 -4.56 15.34 15.05
CA GLU A 3 -5.21 14.10 14.64
C GLU A 3 -4.22 13.38 13.74
N ARG A 4 -3.60 12.32 14.28
CA ARG A 4 -2.89 11.35 13.45
C ARG A 4 -3.95 10.86 12.47
N LEU A 5 -3.76 11.17 11.20
CA LEU A 5 -4.43 10.51 10.07
C LEU A 5 -4.03 9.03 10.12
N THR A 6 -4.53 8.28 11.09
CA THR A 6 -4.71 6.85 10.92
C THR A 6 -5.86 6.77 9.95
N ALA A 7 -5.58 6.61 8.66
CA ALA A 7 -6.59 6.19 7.72
C ALA A 7 -7.25 4.96 8.34
N ASN A 8 -8.49 5.12 8.83
CA ASN A 8 -9.22 4.02 9.45
C ASN A 8 -9.58 3.07 8.31
N VAL A 9 -8.66 2.18 7.97
CA VAL A 9 -8.87 1.15 6.96
C VAL A 9 -10.06 0.33 7.44
N ARG A 10 -11.13 0.34 6.65
CA ARG A 10 -12.35 -0.36 7.03
C ARG A 10 -12.18 -1.85 6.70
N PRO A 11 -12.88 -2.76 7.40
CA PRO A 11 -12.85 -4.19 7.05
C PRO A 11 -13.19 -4.48 5.58
N VAL A 12 -14.06 -3.66 4.97
CA VAL A 12 -14.38 -3.76 3.54
C VAL A 12 -13.19 -3.44 2.64
N ASP A 13 -12.32 -2.51 3.04
CA ASP A 13 -11.15 -2.11 2.26
C ASP A 13 -10.09 -3.21 2.25
N HIS A 14 -9.91 -3.93 3.37
CA HIS A 14 -9.09 -5.15 3.43
C HIS A 14 -9.64 -6.27 2.53
N THR A 15 -10.96 -6.45 2.51
CA THR A 15 -11.58 -7.47 1.66
C THR A 15 -11.41 -7.12 0.18
N ARG A 16 -11.57 -5.85 -0.18
CA ARG A 16 -11.36 -5.33 -1.53
C ARG A 16 -9.91 -5.47 -1.97
N SER A 17 -8.93 -5.15 -1.12
CA SER A 17 -7.50 -5.30 -1.47
C SER A 17 -7.14 -6.76 -1.74
N LEU A 18 -7.63 -7.71 -0.94
CA LEU A 18 -7.44 -9.14 -1.18
C LEU A 18 -8.07 -9.59 -2.49
N ARG A 19 -9.29 -9.13 -2.81
CA ARG A 19 -9.96 -9.45 -4.07
C ARG A 19 -9.20 -8.89 -5.28
N VAL A 20 -8.71 -7.65 -5.20
CA VAL A 20 -7.86 -7.03 -6.24
C VAL A 20 -6.58 -7.85 -6.44
N LEU A 21 -5.87 -8.17 -5.36
CA LEU A 21 -4.61 -8.92 -5.44
C LEU A 21 -4.83 -10.32 -6.01
N LEU A 22 -5.89 -11.01 -5.58
CA LEU A 22 -6.22 -12.33 -6.10
C LEU A 22 -6.55 -12.28 -7.60
N ALA A 23 -7.43 -11.37 -8.01
CA ALA A 23 -7.81 -11.19 -9.41
C ALA A 23 -6.59 -10.83 -10.29
N TRP A 24 -5.70 -9.97 -9.78
CA TRP A 24 -4.47 -9.62 -10.47
C TRP A 24 -3.53 -10.82 -10.65
N LEU A 25 -3.32 -11.62 -9.59
CA LEU A 25 -2.45 -12.80 -9.63
C LEU A 25 -3.01 -13.94 -10.49
N THR A 26 -4.34 -14.06 -10.59
CA THR A 26 -4.99 -15.07 -11.45
C THR A 26 -5.21 -14.59 -12.88
N GLY A 27 -4.93 -13.33 -13.20
CA GLY A 27 -5.22 -12.73 -14.50
C GLY A 27 -6.72 -12.57 -14.79
N ASP A 28 -7.56 -12.60 -13.76
CA ASP A 28 -9.00 -12.44 -13.89
C ASP A 28 -9.37 -10.95 -13.99
N LYS A 29 -9.37 -10.44 -15.23
CA LYS A 29 -9.70 -9.05 -15.52
C LYS A 29 -11.13 -8.68 -15.10
N LEU A 30 -12.09 -9.59 -15.26
CA LEU A 30 -13.49 -9.29 -14.92
C LEU A 30 -13.67 -9.10 -13.42
N ALA A 31 -13.04 -9.97 -12.62
CA ALA A 31 -13.04 -9.82 -11.18
C ALA A 31 -12.33 -8.54 -10.72
N LEU A 32 -11.24 -8.15 -11.40
CA LEU A 32 -10.55 -6.90 -11.13
C LEU A 32 -11.43 -5.68 -11.41
N ASP A 33 -12.04 -5.62 -12.61
CA ASP A 33 -12.89 -4.52 -13.03
C ASP A 33 -14.09 -4.35 -12.06
N TYR A 34 -14.73 -5.46 -11.66
CA TYR A 34 -15.84 -5.43 -10.70
C TYR A 34 -15.45 -4.81 -9.35
N VAL A 35 -14.27 -5.15 -8.82
CA VAL A 35 -13.83 -4.59 -7.53
C VAL A 35 -13.48 -3.11 -7.67
N LEU A 36 -12.89 -2.71 -8.79
CA LEU A 36 -12.56 -1.30 -9.05
C LEU A 36 -13.83 -0.45 -9.21
N GLU A 37 -14.86 -0.95 -9.89
CA GLU A 37 -16.17 -0.28 -9.97
C GLU A 37 -16.79 -0.08 -8.58
N GLU A 38 -16.86 -1.14 -7.76
CA GLU A 38 -17.36 -1.08 -6.38
C GLU A 38 -16.62 -0.02 -5.52
N VAL A 39 -15.31 0.10 -5.74
CA VAL A 39 -14.44 1.05 -5.03
C VAL A 39 -14.65 2.48 -5.52
N MET A 40 -14.90 2.69 -6.81
CA MET A 40 -15.12 4.01 -7.41
C MET A 40 -16.50 4.59 -7.07
N ASP A 41 -17.49 3.73 -6.80
CA ASP A 41 -18.85 4.14 -6.42
C ASP A 41 -18.95 4.70 -4.99
N GLU A 42 -17.88 4.60 -4.18
CA GLU A 42 -17.84 5.11 -2.82
C GLU A 42 -16.85 6.27 -2.64
N PRO A 43 -17.24 7.38 -1.97
CA PRO A 43 -16.34 8.52 -1.72
C PRO A 43 -15.02 8.17 -1.02
N ALA A 44 -15.04 7.14 -0.15
CA ALA A 44 -13.88 6.67 0.60
C ALA A 44 -13.30 5.35 0.05
N GLY A 45 -13.85 4.81 -1.05
CA GLY A 45 -13.46 3.51 -1.57
C GLY A 45 -12.02 3.50 -2.09
N VAL A 46 -11.68 4.38 -3.04
CA VAL A 46 -10.33 4.45 -3.61
C VAL A 46 -9.27 4.73 -2.55
N PRO A 47 -9.41 5.76 -1.67
CA PRO A 47 -8.47 5.96 -0.58
C PRO A 47 -8.34 4.72 0.32
N GLY A 48 -9.46 4.11 0.72
CA GLY A 48 -9.49 2.92 1.57
C GLY A 48 -8.72 1.75 0.95
N LEU A 49 -8.96 1.45 -0.33
CA LEU A 49 -8.26 0.40 -1.08
C LEU A 49 -6.74 0.64 -1.11
N LEU A 50 -6.30 1.87 -1.41
CA LEU A 50 -4.88 2.21 -1.46
C LEU A 50 -4.19 2.05 -0.10
N PHE A 51 -4.84 2.49 0.99
CA PHE A 51 -4.31 2.29 2.33
C PHE A 51 -4.25 0.80 2.71
N ALA A 52 -5.28 0.02 2.37
CA ALA A 52 -5.30 -1.42 2.61
C ALA A 52 -4.18 -2.17 1.83
N LEU A 53 -3.93 -1.80 0.57
CA LEU A 53 -2.84 -2.36 -0.24
C LEU A 53 -1.46 -2.01 0.33
N THR A 54 -1.29 -0.77 0.80
CA THR A 54 -0.04 -0.33 1.44
C THR A 54 0.21 -1.09 2.73
N GLY A 55 -0.82 -1.26 3.57
CA GLY A 55 -0.74 -2.05 4.79
C GLY A 55 -0.38 -3.52 4.51
N PHE A 56 -1.03 -4.14 3.51
CA PHE A 56 -0.69 -5.50 3.08
C PHE A 56 0.76 -5.62 2.63
N THR A 57 1.26 -4.65 1.87
CA THR A 57 2.65 -4.65 1.39
C THR A 57 3.63 -4.49 2.54
N ALA A 58 3.32 -3.64 3.52
CA ALA A 58 4.14 -3.49 4.72
C ALA A 58 4.20 -4.80 5.53
N GLU A 59 3.06 -5.47 5.72
CA GLU A 59 3.02 -6.78 6.39
C GLU A 59 3.78 -7.87 5.63
N LEU A 60 3.71 -7.88 4.30
CA LEU A 60 4.48 -8.81 3.48
C LEU A 60 5.98 -8.52 3.57
N THR A 61 6.34 -7.25 3.54
CA THR A 61 7.73 -6.81 3.67
C THR A 61 8.30 -7.22 5.01
N ASP A 62 7.59 -7.01 6.12
CA ASP A 62 8.01 -7.44 7.46
C ASP A 62 8.23 -8.96 7.55
N LYS A 63 7.36 -9.75 6.89
CA LYS A 63 7.47 -11.21 6.85
C LYS A 63 8.61 -11.71 5.95
N CYS A 64 8.88 -11.04 4.84
CA CYS A 64 9.86 -11.48 3.84
C CYS A 64 11.25 -10.86 4.03
N LEU A 65 11.35 -9.69 4.64
CA LEU A 65 12.54 -8.88 4.81
C LEU A 65 12.55 -8.29 6.25
N PRO A 66 13.01 -9.05 7.26
CA PRO A 66 12.96 -8.64 8.66
C PRO A 66 13.76 -7.35 8.96
N ASP A 67 14.73 -6.99 8.11
CA ASP A 67 15.57 -5.79 8.25
C ASP A 67 15.21 -4.68 7.24
N ALA A 68 14.03 -4.74 6.62
CA ALA A 68 13.64 -3.80 5.55
C ALA A 68 13.74 -2.33 5.98
N VAL A 69 13.41 -2.01 7.23
CA VAL A 69 13.49 -0.63 7.75
C VAL A 69 14.94 -0.13 7.77
N GLU A 70 15.90 -0.97 8.16
CA GLU A 70 17.31 -0.58 8.19
C GLU A 70 17.87 -0.43 6.77
N GLN A 71 17.48 -1.32 5.85
CA GLN A 71 17.86 -1.23 4.44
C GLN A 71 17.29 0.03 3.76
N LEU A 72 16.03 0.39 4.06
CA LEU A 72 15.41 1.62 3.57
C LEU A 72 16.10 2.86 4.15
N ARG A 73 16.44 2.86 5.45
CA ARG A 73 17.20 3.95 6.08
C ARG A 73 18.59 4.11 5.45
N ALA A 74 19.30 3.00 5.23
CA ALA A 74 20.61 3.02 4.58
C ALA A 74 20.52 3.54 3.14
N SER A 75 19.51 3.11 2.38
CA SER A 75 19.27 3.57 1.01
C SER A 75 18.92 5.06 0.95
N LEU A 76 18.10 5.55 1.88
CA LEU A 76 17.76 6.97 1.97
C LEU A 76 19.00 7.81 2.35
N ALA A 77 19.79 7.36 3.32
CA ALA A 77 21.02 8.04 3.71
C ALA A 77 22.03 8.12 2.56
N ALA A 78 22.15 7.07 1.74
CA ALA A 78 22.99 7.06 0.56
C ALA A 78 22.52 8.07 -0.51
N GLN A 79 21.21 8.21 -0.73
CA GLN A 79 20.66 9.16 -1.70
C GLN A 79 20.84 10.62 -1.27
N VAL A 80 20.64 10.92 0.02
CA VAL A 80 20.81 12.28 0.54
C VAL A 80 22.29 12.69 0.64
N GLY A 81 23.19 11.73 0.89
CA GLY A 81 24.63 11.99 0.95
C GLY A 81 25.27 12.32 -0.40
N ASP A 82 24.71 11.84 -1.51
CA ASP A 82 25.19 12.17 -2.86
C ASP A 82 24.80 13.61 -3.30
N GLU A 83 23.72 14.19 -2.75
CA GLU A 83 23.29 15.56 -3.08
C GLU A 83 24.16 16.66 -2.44
N GLU A 84 24.84 16.37 -1.32
CA GLU A 84 25.76 17.31 -0.64
C GLU A 84 27.19 17.29 -1.20
N ALA A 85 27.56 16.28 -1.98
CA ALA A 85 28.91 16.14 -2.56
C ALA A 85 29.10 16.86 -3.91
N ASP A 86 28.01 17.35 -4.52
CA ASP A 86 27.97 18.00 -5.85
C ASP A 86 27.70 19.53 -5.79
N GLN A 87 27.81 20.16 -4.60
CA GLN A 87 27.80 21.63 -4.41
C GLN A 87 29.15 22.15 -3.90
#